data_AF-R8CIE1-F1
#
_entry.id   AF-R8CIE1-F1
#
_cell.length_a   1.000
_cell.length_b   1.000
_cell.length_c   1.000
_cell.angle_alpha   90.00
_cell.angle_beta   90.00
_cell.angle_gamma   90.00
#
_symmetry.space_group_name_H-M   'P 1'
#
loop_
_entity.id
_entity.type
_entity.pdbx_description
1 polymer ?
#
loop_
_entity_poly.entity_id
_entity_poly.type
_entity_poly.pdbx_seq_one_letter_code
_entity_poly.pdbx_strand_id
1 'polypeptide(L)'
;MKRLYAEEFYTSTSEDAVNRIKWLREKQEGLDEEKALQLQKIVYNAIRLELGTTKLIGALLHKDGNEIGIPVYNVEATGDNAYTHHFDEERQEFYIEVE
;
A
#
# COMPACT_ATOMS: atom_id res chain seq x y z
N MET A 1 14.09 -15.02 -0.84
CA MET A 1 13.58 -13.71 -0.38
C MET A 1 14.50 -12.60 -0.86
N LYS A 2 14.09 -11.96 -1.95
CA LYS A 2 14.71 -10.77 -2.52
C LYS A 2 13.88 -9.55 -2.10
N ARG A 3 14.56 -8.46 -1.72
CA ARG A 3 13.90 -7.15 -1.50
C ARG A 3 13.76 -6.44 -2.84
N LEU A 4 12.55 -5.96 -3.14
CA LEU A 4 12.31 -5.03 -4.25
C LEU A 4 11.97 -3.68 -3.66
N TYR A 5 12.76 -2.67 -4.01
CA TYR A 5 12.53 -1.29 -3.62
C TYR A 5 11.62 -0.60 -4.64
N ALA A 6 10.87 0.42 -4.20
CA ALA A 6 9.99 1.18 -5.08
C ALA A 6 10.80 1.94 -6.14
N GLU A 7 10.40 1.84 -7.41
CA GLU A 7 11.06 2.51 -8.54
C GLU A 7 10.42 3.86 -8.85
N GLU A 8 9.11 3.96 -8.64
CA GLU A 8 8.30 5.15 -8.97
C GLU A 8 7.26 5.42 -7.88
N PHE A 9 6.78 6.67 -7.85
CA PHE A 9 5.69 7.08 -6.98
C PHE A 9 4.61 7.77 -7.80
N TYR A 10 3.38 7.29 -7.66
CA TYR A 10 2.20 7.95 -8.20
C TYR A 10 1.41 8.58 -7.07
N THR A 11 0.72 9.67 -7.34
CA THR A 11 -0.22 10.24 -6.38
C THR A 11 -1.65 10.09 -6.89
N SER A 12 -2.59 9.97 -5.95
CA SER A 12 -4.02 10.03 -6.23
C SER A 12 -4.72 10.90 -5.22
N THR A 13 -5.60 11.76 -5.71
CA THR A 13 -6.48 12.63 -4.93
C THR A 13 -7.92 12.07 -4.88
N SER A 14 -8.13 10.80 -5.25
CA SER A 14 -9.46 10.19 -5.12
C SER A 14 -9.91 10.23 -3.66
N GLU A 15 -11.02 10.90 -3.41
CA GLU A 15 -11.56 11.08 -2.06
C GLU A 15 -11.88 9.73 -1.40
N ASP A 16 -12.43 8.79 -2.17
CA ASP A 16 -12.73 7.43 -1.69
C ASP A 16 -11.46 6.68 -1.31
N ALA A 17 -10.44 6.70 -2.17
CA ALA A 17 -9.15 6.07 -1.87
C ALA A 17 -8.47 6.69 -0.64
N VAL A 18 -8.46 8.03 -0.54
CA VAL A 18 -7.91 8.77 0.61
C VAL A 18 -8.62 8.39 1.90
N ASN A 19 -9.96 8.37 1.88
CA ASN A 19 -10.78 8.02 3.05
C ASN A 19 -10.58 6.56 3.47
N ARG A 20 -10.41 5.64 2.52
CA ARG A 20 -10.09 4.23 2.81
C ARG A 20 -8.73 4.08 3.50
N ILE A 21 -7.72 4.83 3.10
CA ILE A 21 -6.40 4.81 3.76
C ILE A 21 -6.46 5.39 5.17
N LYS A 22 -7.20 6.48 5.38
CA LYS A 22 -7.45 7.02 6.73
C LYS A 22 -8.12 5.98 7.62
N TRP A 23 -9.20 5.37 7.13
CA TRP A 23 -9.94 4.33 7.84
C TRP A 23 -9.07 3.12 8.16
N LEU A 24 -8.22 2.68 7.22
CA LEU A 24 -7.30 1.57 7.45
C LEU A 24 -6.36 1.87 8.62
N ARG A 25 -5.74 3.06 8.66
CA ARG A 25 -4.84 3.46 9.75
C ARG A 25 -5.53 3.43 11.11
N GLU A 26 -6.75 3.96 11.20
CA GLU A 26 -7.54 3.95 12.43
C GLU A 26 -7.93 2.54 12.88
N LYS A 27 -8.24 1.63 11.94
CA LYS A 27 -8.71 0.28 12.25
C LYS A 27 -7.61 -0.72 12.50
N GLN A 28 -6.38 -0.44 12.07
CA GLN A 28 -5.22 -1.27 12.38
C GLN A 28 -4.79 -1.12 13.85
N GLU A 29 -5.15 -0.02 14.53
CA GLU A 29 -4.89 0.15 15.95
C GLU A 29 -5.58 -0.95 16.78
N GLY A 30 -4.77 -1.78 17.44
CA GLY A 30 -5.26 -2.85 18.31
C GLY A 30 -5.56 -4.18 17.62
N LEU A 31 -5.31 -4.30 16.30
CA LEU A 31 -5.30 -5.59 15.62
C LEU A 31 -3.96 -6.30 15.84
N ASP A 32 -4.00 -7.63 15.91
CA ASP A 32 -2.80 -8.43 15.73
C ASP A 32 -2.29 -8.32 14.28
N GLU A 33 -1.02 -8.68 14.08
CA GLU A 33 -0.32 -8.53 12.80
C GLU A 33 -1.04 -9.25 11.65
N GLU A 34 -1.57 -10.45 11.89
CA GLU A 34 -2.27 -11.23 10.87
C GLU A 34 -3.56 -10.53 10.44
N LYS A 35 -4.39 -10.06 11.37
CA LYS A 35 -5.62 -9.33 11.06
C LYS A 35 -5.34 -7.97 10.43
N ALA A 36 -4.32 -7.27 10.91
CA ALA A 36 -3.90 -6.00 10.33
C ALA A 36 -3.49 -6.18 8.86
N LEU A 37 -2.78 -7.27 8.55
CA LEU A 37 -2.37 -7.63 7.20
C LEU A 37 -3.57 -8.02 6.32
N GLN A 38 -4.50 -8.83 6.83
CA GLN A 38 -5.73 -9.18 6.09
C GLN A 38 -6.57 -7.94 5.76
N LEU A 39 -6.74 -7.03 6.72
CA LEU A 39 -7.46 -5.78 6.54
C LEU A 39 -6.79 -4.89 5.47
N GLN A 40 -5.46 -4.75 5.55
CA GLN A 40 -4.68 -4.02 4.57
C GLN A 40 -4.88 -4.57 3.15
N LYS A 41 -4.84 -5.90 2.99
CA LYS A 41 -5.08 -6.56 1.69
C LYS A 41 -6.45 -6.23 1.12
N ILE A 42 -7.51 -6.30 1.94
CA ILE A 42 -8.88 -5.98 1.52
C ILE A 42 -8.98 -4.53 1.04
N VAL A 43 -8.44 -3.59 1.82
CA VAL A 43 -8.50 -2.16 1.50
C VAL A 43 -7.73 -1.86 0.21
N TYR A 44 -6.52 -2.39 0.05
CA TYR A 44 -5.70 -2.14 -1.14
C TYR A 44 -6.28 -2.77 -2.40
N ASN A 45 -6.93 -3.94 -2.30
CA ASN A 45 -7.68 -4.53 -3.40
C ASN A 45 -8.83 -3.61 -3.85
N ALA A 46 -9.57 -3.01 -2.90
CA ALA A 46 -10.64 -2.08 -3.23
C ALA A 46 -10.12 -0.83 -3.95
N ILE A 47 -9.01 -0.26 -3.49
CA ILE A 47 -8.40 0.93 -4.12
C ILE A 47 -7.85 0.60 -5.51
N ARG A 48 -7.26 -0.59 -5.72
CA ARG A 48 -6.83 -1.05 -7.05
C ARG A 48 -7.96 -1.06 -8.06
N LEU A 49 -9.09 -1.65 -7.68
CA LEU A 49 -10.28 -1.74 -8.53
C LEU A 49 -10.82 -0.35 -8.87
N GLU A 50 -10.86 0.55 -7.89
CA GLU A 50 -11.32 1.93 -8.05
C GLU A 50 -10.41 2.74 -8.99
N LEU A 51 -9.08 2.64 -8.80
CA LEU A 51 -8.10 3.38 -9.60
C LEU A 51 -7.77 2.71 -10.95
N GLY A 52 -8.32 1.53 -11.21
CA GLY A 52 -8.02 0.75 -12.43
C GLY A 52 -6.55 0.35 -12.55
N THR A 53 -5.88 0.08 -11.42
CA THR A 53 -4.44 -0.23 -11.38
C THR A 53 -4.16 -1.57 -10.71
N THR A 54 -3.20 -2.33 -11.25
CA THR A 54 -2.66 -3.56 -10.63
C THR A 54 -1.36 -3.29 -9.88
N LYS A 55 -0.85 -2.05 -9.90
CA LYS A 55 0.47 -1.70 -9.37
C LYS A 55 0.47 -1.25 -7.91
N LEU A 56 -0.70 -1.05 -7.29
CA LEU A 56 -0.80 -0.58 -5.90
C LEU A 56 -0.51 -1.71 -4.92
N ILE A 57 0.70 -1.75 -4.38
CA ILE A 57 1.07 -2.72 -3.35
C ILE A 57 0.91 -2.12 -1.95
N GLY A 58 1.19 -0.82 -1.82
CA GLY A 58 0.99 -0.03 -0.62
C GLY A 58 0.47 1.35 -0.97
N ALA A 59 -0.01 2.08 0.04
CA ALA A 59 -0.36 3.49 -0.09
C ALA A 59 0.00 4.27 1.17
N LEU A 60 0.32 5.55 0.98
CA LEU A 60 0.77 6.46 2.03
C LEU A 60 -0.10 7.69 2.00
N LEU A 61 -0.76 8.01 3.11
CA LEU A 61 -1.45 9.29 3.21
C LEU A 61 -0.41 10.41 3.31
N HIS A 62 -0.52 11.41 2.44
CA HIS A 62 0.31 12.61 2.48
C HIS A 62 0.00 13.47 3.71
N LYS A 63 0.91 14.40 4.06
CA LYS A 63 0.82 15.16 5.33
C LYS A 63 -0.41 16.05 5.41
N ASP A 64 -0.89 16.54 4.28
CA ASP A 64 -2.13 17.35 4.19
C ASP A 64 -3.41 16.50 4.32
N GLY A 65 -3.30 15.18 4.25
CA GLY A 65 -4.43 14.26 4.33
C GLY A 65 -5.35 14.27 3.11
N ASN A 66 -4.97 14.88 1.98
CA ASN A 66 -5.84 15.04 0.81
C ASN A 66 -5.40 14.21 -0.39
N GLU A 67 -4.23 13.59 -0.33
CA GLU A 67 -3.73 12.70 -1.36
C GLU A 67 -3.06 11.48 -0.76
N ILE A 68 -3.00 10.42 -1.56
CA ILE A 68 -2.22 9.22 -1.25
C ILE A 68 -1.07 9.07 -2.25
N GLY A 69 0.11 8.70 -1.75
CA GLY A 69 1.23 8.23 -2.54
C GLY A 69 1.19 6.72 -2.69
N ILE A 70 1.44 6.23 -3.90
CA ILE A 70 1.43 4.81 -4.27
C ILE A 70 2.83 4.46 -4.77
N PRO A 71 3.67 3.81 -3.95
CA PRO A 71 4.93 3.26 -4.43
C PRO A 71 4.67 2.13 -5.44
N VAL A 72 5.37 2.19 -6.56
CA VAL A 72 5.31 1.20 -7.63
C VAL A 72 6.59 0.39 -7.66
N TYR A 73 6.41 -0.92 -7.74
CA TYR A 73 7.48 -1.90 -7.81
C TYR A 73 7.49 -2.53 -9.19
N ASN A 74 8.64 -3.07 -9.59
CA ASN A 74 8.79 -3.85 -10.81
C ASN A 74 8.22 -5.28 -10.66
N VAL A 75 7.02 -5.37 -10.12
CA VAL A 75 6.20 -6.58 -10.00
C VAL A 75 4.73 -6.17 -9.93
N GLU A 76 3.86 -6.94 -10.58
CA GLU A 76 2.43 -6.70 -10.54
C GLU A 76 1.82 -7.33 -9.28
N ALA A 77 0.93 -6.61 -8.59
CA ALA A 77 0.08 -7.19 -7.56
C ALA A 77 -1.08 -7.92 -8.24
N THR A 78 -0.79 -9.07 -8.86
CA THR A 78 -1.82 -9.96 -9.41
C THR A 78 -2.63 -10.57 -8.26
N GLY A 79 -3.90 -10.92 -8.50
CA GLY A 79 -4.88 -11.29 -7.47
C GLY A 79 -4.47 -12.37 -6.44
N ASP A 80 -3.47 -13.19 -6.75
CA ASP A 80 -2.92 -14.21 -5.87
C ASP A 80 -1.65 -13.76 -5.09
N ASN A 81 -0.97 -12.71 -5.57
CA ASN A 81 0.25 -12.16 -4.99
C ASN A 81 -0.06 -10.86 -4.23
N ALA A 82 -0.32 -10.99 -2.94
CA ALA A 82 -0.47 -9.86 -2.04
C ALA A 82 0.84 -9.67 -1.24
N TYR A 83 1.62 -8.67 -1.63
CA TYR A 83 2.87 -8.33 -0.98
C TYR A 83 2.65 -7.46 0.26
N THR A 84 3.43 -7.71 1.31
CA THR A 84 3.52 -6.84 2.48
C THR A 84 4.53 -5.73 2.18
N HIS A 85 4.17 -4.52 2.59
CA HIS A 85 4.98 -3.34 2.36
C HIS A 85 5.75 -2.98 3.64
N HIS A 86 7.05 -2.76 3.51
CA HIS A 86 7.98 -2.42 4.58
C HIS A 86 8.70 -1.11 4.28
N PHE A 87 9.27 -0.48 5.31
CA PHE A 87 10.11 0.70 5.18
C PHE A 87 11.52 0.38 5.65
N ASP A 88 12.51 0.72 4.83
CA ASP A 88 13.94 0.60 5.12
C ASP A 88 14.43 1.96 5.66
N GLU A 89 14.66 2.04 6.97
CA GLU A 89 15.08 3.30 7.61
C GLU A 89 16.47 3.76 7.18
N GLU A 90 17.39 2.85 6.82
CA GLU A 90 18.74 3.23 6.39
C GLU A 90 18.73 3.88 5.01
N ARG A 91 17.88 3.37 4.11
CA ARG A 91 17.74 3.88 2.75
C ARG A 91 16.68 4.97 2.61
N GLN A 92 15.82 5.14 3.62
CA GLN A 92 14.61 5.96 3.54
C GLN A 92 13.71 5.55 2.36
N GLU A 93 13.67 4.24 2.07
CA GLU A 93 12.97 3.68 0.91
C GLU A 93 11.98 2.60 1.32
N PHE A 94 10.95 2.49 0.50
CA PHE A 94 9.88 1.52 0.63
C PHE A 94 10.24 0.23 -0.12
N TYR A 95 10.05 -0.93 0.51
CA TYR A 95 10.38 -2.23 -0.09
C TYR A 95 9.32 -3.30 0.18
N ILE A 96 9.31 -4.30 -0.68
CA ILE A 96 8.53 -5.53 -0.54
C ILE A 96 9.47 -6.73 -0.55
N GLU A 97 9.04 -7.83 0.06
CA GLU A 97 9.75 -9.11 -0.01
C GLU A 97 9.07 -10.02 -1.03
N VAL A 98 9.87 -10.54 -1.97
CA VAL A 98 9.45 -11.53 -2.96
C VAL A 98 10.33 -12.78 -2.83
N GLU A 99 9.80 -13.98 -3.11
CA GLU A 99 10.60 -15.21 -3.01
C GLU A 99 11.81 -15.23 -3.95
#